data_AF-A0AAW0UF23-F1
#
_entry.id   AF-A0AAW0UF23-F1
#
_cell.length_a   1.000
_cell.length_b   1.000
_cell.length_c   1.000
_cell.angle_alpha   90.00
_cell.angle_beta   90.00
_cell.angle_gamma   90.00
#
_symmetry.space_group_name_H-M   'P 1'
#
loop_
_entity.id
_entity.type
_entity.pdbx_description
1 polymer ?
#
loop_
_entity_poly.entity_id
_entity_poly.type
_entity_poly.pdbx_seq_one_letter_code
_entity_poly.pdbx_strand_id
1 'polypeptide(L)'
;MLPWAPFRFWKKVFVKLTEGSCLQLFNSKDDKDPFQELPLQACYSVSDIGAQQFDQFGKIFTVKVQYIFYKERPGVRPGQVSKAERLTTKISKFAQHAIAGDYEHVKEFASDVRKLGMPVEHAPQISQLLKLGTQNYEDLKVFSSLVEEQLFKLTVHRDRALNYKSEEVQLTAVDEIYVEQDLKGVVHRMIARVRIFFLGFLSGMPDVDLGINDMRKQGREVVGRHDIIPVITEEWIRLEAVEFHCCVDGEEFEKTQHIKYKPPDACYIELMRFRVRPPKNRELPLQVKTKITIEGRRVDIACEILVPGFSGRKLGQVPCEDVVVRFPLPECWIYMFRVEKHFRYGSVKSAHRRTGKVKGIERLMGTVETPESALMEVTSGQAKYEHQHRAIVWRMSRLPKEGQGAYTQHSFSCRMNLTAFDQMPESFDKFCYVEFTMPATTVSHCVMRSVSVTSEDPPEKYVRYLARHEYRIEMEFCSGSGPSEYLAATMKTSDQLQKEKEEEARKQDIKQQQNNESSSDDSS
;
A
#
# COMPACT_ATOMS: atom_id res chain seq x y z
N MET A 1 17.91 -27.93 24.46
CA MET A 1 18.18 -26.72 25.27
C MET A 1 19.63 -26.84 25.72
N LEU A 2 20.55 -26.16 25.03
CA LEU A 2 21.94 -25.95 25.46
C LEU A 2 22.18 -24.44 25.39
N PRO A 3 22.90 -23.85 26.36
CA PRO A 3 22.70 -22.47 26.76
C PRO A 3 23.91 -21.59 26.38
N TRP A 4 23.67 -20.28 26.21
CA TRP A 4 24.67 -19.21 26.12
C TRP A 4 25.48 -19.07 24.81
N ALA A 5 24.90 -18.39 23.83
CA ALA A 5 25.66 -17.43 23.02
C ALA A 5 25.55 -16.05 23.71
N PRO A 6 26.65 -15.37 24.04
CA PRO A 6 26.59 -14.10 24.77
C PRO A 6 26.03 -13.02 23.84
N PHE A 7 24.98 -12.34 24.32
CA PHE A 7 24.37 -11.10 23.84
C PHE A 7 24.42 -10.84 22.33
N ARG A 8 23.30 -11.07 21.63
CA ARG A 8 23.08 -10.42 20.32
C ARG A 8 23.01 -8.90 20.56
N PHE A 9 24.00 -8.15 20.11
CA PHE A 9 24.02 -6.69 20.17
C PHE A 9 24.03 -6.09 18.76
N TRP A 10 23.58 -4.85 18.65
CA TRP A 10 23.71 -4.07 17.42
C TRP A 10 25.12 -3.49 17.34
N LYS A 11 25.82 -3.75 16.24
CA LYS A 11 27.11 -3.14 15.93
C LYS A 11 26.90 -2.04 14.89
N LYS A 12 27.44 -0.85 15.13
CA LYS A 12 27.47 0.22 14.12
C LYS A 12 28.35 -0.24 12.96
N VAL A 13 27.83 -0.13 11.75
CA VAL A 13 28.50 -0.48 10.50
C VAL A 13 28.21 0.60 9.47
N PHE A 14 29.08 0.72 8.48
CA PHE A 14 28.84 1.54 7.30
C PHE A 14 28.59 0.61 6.12
N VAL A 15 27.56 0.89 5.34
CA VAL A 15 27.14 0.05 4.21
C VAL A 15 27.33 0.84 2.94
N LYS A 16 27.99 0.23 1.96
CA LYS A 16 28.16 0.76 0.61
C LYS A 16 27.63 -0.25 -0.38
N LEU A 17 26.82 0.20 -1.32
CA LEU A 17 26.40 -0.59 -2.47
C LEU A 17 27.28 -0.18 -3.65
N THR A 18 28.03 -1.13 -4.21
CA THR A 18 28.92 -0.86 -5.35
C THR A 18 28.20 -1.02 -6.68
N GLU A 19 28.79 -0.48 -7.75
CA GLU A 19 28.27 -0.62 -9.11
C GLU A 19 28.30 -2.07 -9.62
N GLY A 20 29.21 -2.90 -9.09
CA GLY A 20 29.25 -4.34 -9.37
C GLY A 20 28.19 -5.16 -8.60
N SER A 21 27.08 -4.52 -8.21
CA SER A 21 25.98 -5.10 -7.44
C SER A 21 26.45 -5.89 -6.20
N CYS A 22 27.41 -5.33 -5.45
CA CYS A 22 27.92 -5.93 -4.21
C CYS A 22 27.65 -5.01 -3.02
N LEU A 23 27.11 -5.58 -1.94
CA LEU A 23 26.95 -4.91 -0.65
C LEU A 23 28.23 -5.09 0.17
N GLN A 24 28.91 -3.98 0.46
CA GLN A 24 30.12 -3.94 1.26
C GLN A 24 29.81 -3.35 2.65
N LEU A 25 30.32 -3.98 3.71
CA LEU A 25 30.20 -3.52 5.09
C LEU A 25 31.57 -3.15 5.66
N PHE A 26 31.63 -2.00 6.32
CA PHE A 26 32.84 -1.43 6.92
C PHE A 26 32.64 -1.15 8.41
N ASN A 27 33.71 -1.18 9.19
CA ASN A 27 33.68 -0.85 10.62
C ASN A 27 33.76 0.67 10.84
N SER A 28 34.59 1.34 10.05
CA SER A 28 34.73 2.80 9.98
C SER A 28 34.39 3.33 8.59
N LYS A 29 34.13 4.64 8.50
CA LYS A 29 33.92 5.36 7.24
C LYS A 29 35.20 5.45 6.40
N ASP A 30 36.34 5.46 7.08
CA ASP A 30 37.66 5.66 6.47
C ASP A 30 38.38 4.35 6.16
N ASP A 31 37.75 3.21 6.46
CA ASP A 31 38.29 1.89 6.14
C ASP A 31 38.39 1.72 4.62
N LYS A 32 39.56 1.30 4.13
CA LYS A 32 39.77 1.03 2.71
C LYS A 32 39.12 -0.28 2.27
N ASP A 33 39.19 -1.29 3.13
CA ASP A 33 38.74 -2.64 2.84
C ASP A 33 37.49 -2.99 3.66
N PRO A 34 36.45 -3.55 3.04
CA PRO A 34 35.27 -4.01 3.76
C PRO A 34 35.60 -5.24 4.59
N PHE A 35 35.02 -5.34 5.79
CA PHE A 35 35.16 -6.56 6.61
C PHE A 35 34.23 -7.69 6.12
N GLN A 36 33.20 -7.35 5.34
CA GLN A 36 32.28 -8.30 4.73
C GLN A 36 31.77 -7.76 3.40
N GLU A 37 31.76 -8.63 2.41
CA GLU A 37 31.18 -8.38 1.09
C GLU A 37 30.06 -9.38 0.82
N LEU A 38 28.98 -8.91 0.21
CA LEU A 38 27.86 -9.74 -0.24
C LEU A 38 27.52 -9.37 -1.69
N PRO A 39 28.08 -10.10 -2.67
CA PRO A 39 27.65 -10.02 -4.06
C PRO A 39 26.16 -10.37 -4.14
N LEU A 40 25.36 -9.51 -4.77
CA LEU A 40 23.93 -9.74 -4.94
C LEU A 40 23.68 -10.82 -5.99
N GLN A 41 22.66 -11.63 -5.77
CA GLN A 41 22.24 -12.70 -6.66
C GLN A 41 20.75 -12.59 -6.97
N ALA A 42 20.32 -13.13 -8.12
CA ALA A 42 18.93 -13.08 -8.59
C ALA A 42 17.91 -13.70 -7.63
N CYS A 43 18.36 -14.67 -6.83
CA CYS A 43 17.56 -15.36 -5.82
C CYS A 43 17.48 -14.59 -4.49
N TYR A 44 18.06 -13.38 -4.42
CA TYR A 44 18.00 -12.55 -3.22
C TYR A 44 16.81 -11.60 -3.27
N SER A 45 16.32 -11.23 -2.08
CA SER A 45 15.21 -10.31 -1.90
C SER A 45 15.42 -9.47 -0.65
N VAL A 46 14.81 -8.28 -0.65
CA VAL A 46 14.79 -7.37 0.50
C VAL A 46 13.45 -7.55 1.22
N SER A 47 13.50 -7.73 2.54
CA SER A 47 12.28 -7.85 3.35
C SER A 47 11.57 -6.52 3.53
N ASP A 48 10.28 -6.56 3.87
CA ASP A 48 9.58 -5.39 4.40
C ASP A 48 10.31 -4.82 5.64
N ILE A 49 10.15 -3.51 5.85
CA ILE A 49 10.76 -2.81 6.98
C ILE A 49 10.00 -3.17 8.26
N GLY A 50 10.68 -3.88 9.15
CA GLY A 50 10.18 -4.20 10.49
C GLY A 50 10.63 -3.18 11.54
N ALA A 51 10.13 -3.31 12.76
CA ALA A 51 10.60 -2.56 13.91
C ALA A 51 10.92 -3.50 15.08
N GLN A 52 12.14 -3.43 15.62
CA GLN A 52 12.61 -4.24 16.74
C GLN A 52 12.98 -3.35 17.92
N GLN A 53 12.81 -3.85 19.15
CA GLN A 53 13.28 -3.16 20.35
C GLN A 53 14.80 -2.89 20.25
N PHE A 54 15.21 -1.64 20.52
CA PHE A 54 16.60 -1.21 20.46
C PHE A 54 17.16 -0.89 21.85
N ASP A 55 16.49 0.00 22.58
CA ASP A 55 16.87 0.44 23.93
C ASP A 55 15.63 0.61 24.82
N GLN A 56 15.74 1.27 25.97
CA GLN A 56 14.60 1.53 26.86
C GLN A 56 13.60 2.57 26.31
N PHE A 57 14.03 3.37 25.33
CA PHE A 57 13.31 4.51 24.80
C PHE A 57 12.57 4.20 23.49
N GLY A 58 13.08 3.30 22.65
CA GLY A 58 12.60 3.17 21.29
C GLY A 58 12.88 1.84 20.61
N LYS A 59 12.34 1.77 19.39
CA LYS A 59 12.60 0.69 18.45
C LYS A 59 13.56 1.20 17.37
N ILE A 60 14.29 0.28 16.76
CA ILE A 60 15.05 0.50 15.54
C ILE A 60 14.28 -0.12 14.38
N PHE A 61 14.30 0.52 13.22
CA PHE A 61 13.79 -0.11 12.01
C PHE A 61 14.78 -1.15 11.52
N THR A 62 14.29 -2.25 10.97
CA THR A 62 15.14 -3.34 10.49
C THR A 62 14.73 -3.79 9.12
N VAL A 63 15.71 -3.99 8.24
CA VAL A 63 15.55 -4.63 6.94
C VAL A 63 16.45 -5.86 6.88
N LYS A 64 16.05 -6.86 6.10
CA LYS A 64 16.84 -8.07 5.88
C LYS A 64 17.10 -8.25 4.40
N VAL A 65 18.34 -8.58 4.06
CA VAL A 65 18.68 -9.16 2.76
C VAL A 65 18.57 -10.67 2.92
N GLN A 66 17.77 -11.30 2.07
CA GLN A 66 17.35 -12.68 2.21
C GLN A 66 17.67 -13.46 0.95
N TYR A 67 18.15 -14.69 1.10
CA TYR A 67 18.20 -15.67 0.03
C TYR A 67 16.90 -16.47 0.04
N ILE A 68 16.19 -16.45 -1.08
CA ILE A 68 14.97 -17.22 -1.29
C ILE A 68 15.30 -18.38 -2.22
N PHE A 69 14.99 -19.59 -1.77
CA PHE A 69 15.03 -20.80 -2.59
C PHE A 69 13.75 -21.59 -2.40
N TYR A 70 13.42 -22.45 -3.36
CA TYR A 70 12.12 -23.14 -3.34
C TYR A 70 12.32 -24.63 -3.17
N LYS A 71 11.37 -25.25 -2.46
CA LYS A 71 11.29 -26.71 -2.30
C LYS A 71 9.91 -27.19 -2.71
N GLU A 72 9.88 -28.22 -3.53
CA GLU A 72 8.68 -29.00 -3.82
C GLU A 72 8.14 -29.65 -2.55
N ARG A 73 6.88 -29.39 -2.21
CA ARG A 73 6.16 -30.02 -1.09
C ARG A 73 4.81 -30.55 -1.57
N PRO A 74 4.34 -31.70 -1.06
CA PRO A 74 2.96 -32.13 -1.31
C PRO A 74 1.99 -31.08 -0.78
N GLY A 75 1.11 -30.56 -1.63
CA GLY A 75 0.20 -29.47 -1.26
C GLY A 75 -0.59 -28.94 -2.46
N VAL A 76 -1.74 -28.34 -2.17
CA VAL A 76 -2.58 -27.70 -3.18
C VAL A 76 -2.69 -26.21 -2.84
N ARG A 77 -2.25 -25.32 -3.74
CA ARG A 77 -2.42 -23.87 -3.56
C ARG A 77 -3.90 -23.48 -3.75
N PRO A 78 -4.42 -22.50 -2.99
CA PRO A 78 -5.73 -21.92 -3.26
C PRO A 78 -5.78 -21.40 -4.71
N GLY A 79 -6.64 -21.97 -5.55
CA GLY A 79 -6.70 -21.67 -7.00
C GLY A 79 -6.17 -22.77 -7.93
N GLN A 80 -5.63 -23.89 -7.41
CA GLN A 80 -5.35 -25.12 -8.18
C GLN A 80 -6.62 -25.89 -8.54
N VAL A 81 -7.61 -25.18 -9.05
CA VAL A 81 -8.95 -25.73 -9.27
C VAL A 81 -8.89 -26.80 -10.37
N SER A 82 -8.05 -26.66 -11.40
CA SER A 82 -8.07 -27.59 -12.55
C SER A 82 -7.54 -29.00 -12.26
N LYS A 83 -6.40 -29.17 -11.58
CA LYS A 83 -5.87 -30.50 -11.23
C LYS A 83 -6.62 -31.11 -10.05
N ALA A 84 -6.95 -30.32 -9.04
CA ALA A 84 -7.71 -30.79 -7.90
C ALA A 84 -9.15 -31.18 -8.27
N GLU A 85 -9.85 -30.42 -9.15
CA GLU A 85 -11.18 -30.79 -9.66
C GLU A 85 -11.15 -32.02 -10.56
N ARG A 86 -10.11 -32.16 -11.39
CA ARG A 86 -9.90 -33.40 -12.17
C ARG A 86 -9.72 -34.59 -11.22
N LEU A 87 -8.96 -34.43 -10.14
CA LEU A 87 -8.81 -35.46 -9.11
C LEU A 87 -10.12 -35.71 -8.35
N THR A 88 -10.83 -34.70 -7.85
CA THR A 88 -12.08 -34.89 -7.09
C THR A 88 -13.18 -35.50 -7.96
N THR A 89 -13.33 -35.07 -9.20
CA THR A 89 -14.28 -35.65 -10.16
C THR A 89 -13.95 -37.12 -10.44
N LYS A 90 -12.66 -37.45 -10.59
CA LYS A 90 -12.22 -38.85 -10.77
C LYS A 90 -12.36 -39.66 -9.47
N ILE A 91 -12.15 -39.08 -8.28
CA ILE A 91 -12.37 -39.73 -6.97
C ILE A 91 -13.85 -40.05 -6.76
N SER A 92 -14.76 -39.15 -7.14
CA SER A 92 -16.20 -39.42 -7.08
C SER A 92 -16.62 -40.55 -8.03
N LYS A 93 -16.03 -40.61 -9.23
CA LYS A 93 -16.23 -41.75 -10.15
C LYS A 93 -15.63 -43.05 -9.60
N PHE A 94 -14.45 -43.00 -8.98
CA PHE A 94 -13.85 -44.15 -8.31
C PHE A 94 -14.77 -44.74 -7.23
N ALA A 95 -15.37 -43.90 -6.39
CA ALA A 95 -16.32 -44.36 -5.38
C ALA A 95 -17.53 -45.07 -6.03
N GLN A 96 -18.03 -44.57 -7.15
CA GLN A 96 -19.11 -45.21 -7.91
C GLN A 96 -18.69 -46.57 -8.50
N HIS A 97 -17.51 -46.66 -9.13
CA HIS A 97 -16.99 -47.92 -9.69
C HIS A 97 -16.69 -48.96 -8.60
N ALA A 98 -16.17 -48.51 -7.45
CA ALA A 98 -15.91 -49.39 -6.30
C ALA A 98 -17.20 -49.95 -5.69
N ILE A 99 -18.25 -49.12 -5.57
CA ILE A 99 -19.58 -49.56 -5.10
C ILE A 99 -20.23 -50.52 -6.11
N ALA A 100 -20.01 -50.30 -7.41
CA ALA A 100 -20.54 -51.14 -8.49
C ALA A 100 -19.76 -52.46 -8.71
N GLY A 101 -18.65 -52.69 -7.99
CA GLY A 101 -17.81 -53.88 -8.15
C GLY A 101 -17.01 -53.93 -9.45
N ASP A 102 -16.79 -52.78 -10.09
CA ASP A 102 -16.09 -52.65 -11.36
C ASP A 102 -14.57 -52.50 -11.14
N TYR A 103 -13.92 -53.64 -10.88
CA TYR A 103 -12.51 -53.69 -10.50
C TYR A 103 -11.53 -53.27 -11.60
N GLU A 104 -11.94 -53.22 -12.87
CA GLU A 104 -11.08 -52.77 -13.97
C GLU A 104 -10.92 -51.24 -13.96
N HIS A 105 -12.03 -50.49 -13.87
CA HIS A 105 -11.98 -49.03 -13.79
C HIS A 105 -11.36 -48.53 -12.46
N VAL A 106 -11.47 -49.31 -11.39
CA VAL A 106 -10.76 -49.06 -10.11
C VAL A 106 -9.24 -49.16 -10.29
N LYS A 107 -8.74 -50.16 -11.04
CA LYS A 107 -7.31 -50.29 -11.38
C LYS A 107 -6.85 -49.19 -12.33
N GLU A 108 -7.69 -48.81 -13.30
CA GLU A 108 -7.41 -47.69 -14.20
C GLU A 108 -7.28 -46.37 -13.42
N PHE A 109 -8.18 -46.10 -12.48
CA PHE A 109 -8.08 -44.94 -11.59
C PHE A 109 -6.80 -44.97 -10.72
N ALA A 110 -6.44 -46.12 -10.15
CA ALA A 110 -5.20 -46.24 -9.37
C ALA A 110 -3.94 -45.98 -10.23
N SER A 111 -3.96 -46.44 -11.49
CA SER A 111 -2.93 -46.13 -12.48
C SER A 111 -2.91 -44.64 -12.82
N ASP A 112 -4.08 -44.02 -13.00
CA ASP A 112 -4.23 -42.59 -13.26
C ASP A 112 -3.77 -41.73 -12.11
N VAL A 113 -4.08 -42.07 -10.85
CA VAL A 113 -3.58 -41.36 -9.66
C VAL A 113 -2.07 -41.52 -9.54
N ARG A 114 -1.53 -42.72 -9.83
CA ARG A 114 -0.08 -42.96 -9.88
C ARG A 114 0.60 -42.16 -10.98
N LYS A 115 -0.05 -41.97 -12.14
CA LYS A 115 0.43 -41.12 -13.25
C LYS A 115 0.31 -39.63 -12.95
N LEU A 116 -0.78 -39.21 -12.30
CA LEU A 116 -1.07 -37.81 -11.97
C LEU A 116 -0.17 -37.28 -10.85
N GLY A 117 0.31 -38.15 -9.96
CA GLY A 117 1.06 -37.76 -8.78
C GLY A 117 0.20 -36.97 -7.77
N MET A 118 0.71 -36.79 -6.56
CA MET A 118 0.11 -35.81 -5.64
C MET A 118 0.43 -34.40 -6.14
N PRO A 119 -0.52 -33.45 -6.11
CA PRO A 119 -0.21 -32.04 -6.36
C PRO A 119 0.97 -31.60 -5.51
N VAL A 120 1.93 -30.97 -6.17
CA VAL A 120 3.14 -30.44 -5.55
C VAL A 120 3.08 -28.92 -5.68
N GLU A 121 3.40 -28.23 -4.59
CA GLU A 121 3.62 -26.79 -4.59
C GLU A 121 5.10 -26.46 -4.40
N HIS A 122 5.57 -25.37 -5.02
CA HIS A 122 6.90 -24.84 -4.75
C HIS A 122 6.83 -23.86 -3.58
N ALA A 123 7.20 -24.32 -2.38
CA ALA A 123 7.18 -23.50 -1.18
C ALA A 123 8.49 -22.70 -1.03
N PRO A 124 8.44 -21.36 -0.86
CA PRO A 124 9.64 -20.57 -0.61
C PRO A 124 10.26 -20.93 0.75
N GLN A 125 11.58 -20.91 0.81
CA GLN A 125 12.41 -21.05 2.00
C GLN A 125 13.33 -19.84 2.06
N ILE A 126 13.34 -19.17 3.21
CA ILE A 126 14.01 -17.89 3.39
C ILE A 126 15.21 -18.10 4.31
N SER A 127 16.40 -17.81 3.82
CA SER A 127 17.62 -17.71 4.62
C SER A 127 18.01 -16.25 4.78
N GLN A 128 18.23 -15.80 6.01
CA GLN A 128 18.62 -14.41 6.28
C GLN A 128 20.14 -14.26 6.10
N LEU A 129 20.56 -13.50 5.09
CA LEU A 129 21.98 -13.24 4.82
C LEU A 129 22.50 -12.08 5.66
N LEU A 130 21.79 -10.96 5.64
CA LEU A 130 22.11 -9.76 6.40
C LEU A 130 20.87 -9.24 7.10
N LYS A 131 21.08 -8.59 8.24
CA LYS A 131 20.06 -7.82 8.93
C LYS A 131 20.65 -6.48 9.34
N LEU A 132 20.10 -5.43 8.76
CA LEU A 132 20.52 -4.06 9.00
C LEU A 132 19.42 -3.34 9.78
N GLY A 133 19.80 -2.29 10.49
CA GLY A 133 18.84 -1.42 11.14
C GLY A 133 19.35 0.00 11.30
N THR A 134 18.42 0.94 11.31
CA THR A 134 18.66 2.38 11.52
C THR A 134 17.46 2.98 12.26
N GLN A 135 17.68 4.11 12.91
CA GLN A 135 16.63 4.86 13.60
C GLN A 135 15.81 5.73 12.63
N ASN A 136 16.27 5.91 11.39
CA ASN A 136 15.57 6.65 10.35
C ASN A 136 14.86 5.69 9.38
N TYR A 137 13.54 5.81 9.28
CA TYR A 137 12.72 4.99 8.39
C TYR A 137 13.04 5.22 6.91
N GLU A 138 13.25 6.49 6.53
CA GLU A 138 13.47 6.87 5.13
C GLU A 138 14.81 6.33 4.60
N ASP A 139 15.83 6.24 5.46
CA ASP A 139 17.12 5.63 5.10
C ASP A 139 16.94 4.16 4.68
N LEU A 140 16.06 3.41 5.36
CA LEU A 140 15.77 2.02 4.95
C LEU A 140 14.92 1.95 3.70
N LYS A 141 13.97 2.87 3.49
CA LYS A 141 13.21 2.93 2.24
C LYS A 141 14.17 3.13 1.06
N VAL A 142 15.06 4.11 1.16
CA VAL A 142 16.08 4.39 0.14
C VAL A 142 17.00 3.18 -0.05
N PHE A 143 17.50 2.57 1.04
CA PHE A 143 18.33 1.37 0.96
C PHE A 143 17.62 0.22 0.22
N SER A 144 16.38 -0.09 0.59
CA SER A 144 15.60 -1.15 -0.06
C SER A 144 15.42 -0.87 -1.55
N SER A 145 15.05 0.36 -1.93
CA SER A 145 14.91 0.75 -3.33
C SER A 145 16.23 0.64 -4.12
N LEU A 146 17.36 1.00 -3.51
CA LEU A 146 18.68 0.88 -4.17
C LEU A 146 19.10 -0.58 -4.37
N VAL A 147 18.84 -1.45 -3.40
CA VAL A 147 19.13 -2.88 -3.54
C VAL A 147 18.20 -3.52 -4.58
N GLU A 148 16.90 -3.23 -4.55
CA GLU A 148 15.95 -3.69 -5.58
C GLU A 148 16.35 -3.21 -6.98
N GLU A 149 16.82 -1.96 -7.12
CA GLU A 149 17.33 -1.41 -8.38
C GLU A 149 18.54 -2.18 -8.91
N GLN A 150 19.47 -2.57 -8.02
CA GLN A 150 20.61 -3.40 -8.40
C GLN A 150 20.14 -4.80 -8.80
N LEU A 151 19.23 -5.43 -8.04
CA LEU A 151 18.67 -6.74 -8.37
C LEU A 151 17.97 -6.74 -9.74
N PHE A 152 17.27 -5.68 -10.09
CA PHE A 152 16.63 -5.52 -11.41
C PHE A 152 17.63 -5.39 -12.56
N LYS A 153 18.78 -4.76 -12.31
CA LYS A 153 19.86 -4.56 -13.30
C LYS A 153 20.85 -5.71 -13.37
N LEU A 154 20.76 -6.69 -12.47
CA LEU A 154 21.65 -7.85 -12.48
C LEU A 154 21.57 -8.59 -13.81
N THR A 155 22.74 -8.93 -14.36
CA THR A 155 22.81 -9.80 -15.53
C THR A 155 22.71 -11.25 -15.08
N VAL A 156 21.63 -11.93 -15.46
CA VAL A 156 21.33 -13.29 -15.03
C VAL A 156 20.86 -14.12 -16.23
N HIS A 157 21.40 -15.33 -16.36
CA HIS A 157 21.04 -16.27 -17.41
C HIS A 157 20.70 -17.64 -16.84
N ARG A 158 19.89 -18.39 -17.59
CA ARG A 158 19.62 -19.80 -17.31
C ARG A 158 20.70 -20.62 -18.01
N ASP A 159 21.64 -21.15 -17.24
CA ASP A 159 22.81 -21.84 -17.82
C ASP A 159 22.61 -23.35 -17.98
N ARG A 160 21.56 -23.92 -17.36
CA ARG A 160 21.32 -25.37 -17.32
C ARG A 160 19.85 -25.72 -17.48
N ALA A 161 19.60 -26.80 -18.19
CA ALA A 161 18.30 -27.46 -18.20
C ALA A 161 18.05 -28.13 -16.84
N LEU A 162 16.87 -27.90 -16.28
CA LEU A 162 16.39 -28.50 -15.04
C LEU A 162 15.11 -29.29 -15.32
N ASN A 163 14.70 -30.15 -14.40
CA ASN A 163 13.48 -30.93 -14.49
C ASN A 163 12.65 -30.73 -13.23
N TYR A 164 11.41 -30.27 -13.39
CA TYR A 164 10.45 -30.12 -12.31
C TYR A 164 9.40 -31.22 -12.38
N LYS A 165 8.87 -31.65 -11.22
CA LYS A 165 7.76 -32.63 -11.22
C LYS A 165 6.44 -32.01 -11.65
N SER A 166 6.27 -30.72 -11.38
CA SER A 166 5.14 -29.93 -11.81
C SER A 166 5.65 -28.60 -12.32
N GLU A 167 5.29 -28.24 -13.55
CA GLU A 167 5.66 -26.94 -14.11
C GLU A 167 4.63 -25.88 -13.77
N GLU A 168 5.09 -24.70 -13.37
CA GLU A 168 4.20 -23.57 -13.10
C GLU A 168 4.89 -22.22 -13.36
N VAL A 169 4.05 -21.23 -13.67
CA VAL A 169 4.41 -19.83 -13.86
C VAL A 169 3.59 -18.98 -12.90
N GLN A 170 4.27 -18.11 -12.16
CA GLN A 170 3.68 -17.15 -11.25
C GLN A 170 4.03 -15.75 -11.73
N LEU A 171 3.00 -14.95 -12.00
CA LEU A 171 3.07 -13.58 -12.47
C LEU A 171 2.45 -12.67 -11.42
N THR A 172 3.15 -11.60 -11.03
CA THR A 172 2.62 -10.61 -10.09
C THR A 172 2.77 -9.22 -10.66
N ALA A 173 1.67 -8.50 -10.84
CA ALA A 173 1.70 -7.07 -11.17
C ALA A 173 1.47 -6.25 -9.89
N VAL A 174 2.41 -5.36 -9.60
CA VAL A 174 2.37 -4.44 -8.46
C VAL A 174 2.25 -3.01 -8.98
N ASP A 175 1.15 -2.35 -8.63
CA ASP A 175 0.98 -0.91 -8.85
C ASP A 175 1.52 -0.15 -7.62
N GLU A 176 2.49 0.73 -7.83
CA GLU A 176 3.01 1.65 -6.82
C GLU A 176 2.45 3.05 -7.12
N ILE A 177 1.60 3.56 -6.24
CA ILE A 177 0.81 4.77 -6.46
C ILE A 177 1.17 5.80 -5.39
N TYR A 178 1.58 6.98 -5.85
CA TYR A 178 1.88 8.12 -4.99
C TYR A 178 0.94 9.28 -5.28
N VAL A 179 0.37 9.85 -4.22
CA VAL A 179 -0.62 10.93 -4.27
C VAL A 179 -0.17 12.09 -3.38
N GLU A 180 -0.19 13.31 -3.92
CA GLU A 180 -0.13 14.54 -3.12
C GLU A 180 -1.47 15.27 -3.21
N GLN A 181 -2.06 15.56 -2.04
CA GLN A 181 -3.37 16.18 -1.91
C GLN A 181 -3.28 17.47 -1.06
N ASP A 182 -3.97 18.52 -1.50
CA ASP A 182 -4.07 19.79 -0.78
C ASP A 182 -5.15 19.80 0.33
N LEU A 183 -5.23 20.93 1.03
CA LEU A 183 -6.22 21.21 2.07
C LEU A 183 -7.69 21.03 1.61
N LYS A 184 -7.98 21.24 0.33
CA LYS A 184 -9.34 21.15 -0.24
C LYS A 184 -9.67 19.74 -0.72
N GLY A 185 -8.70 18.82 -0.67
CA GLY A 185 -8.84 17.47 -1.19
C GLY A 185 -8.51 17.35 -2.68
N VAL A 186 -7.97 18.39 -3.31
CA VAL A 186 -7.55 18.36 -4.71
C VAL A 186 -6.23 17.62 -4.84
N VAL A 187 -6.19 16.66 -5.76
CA VAL A 187 -4.98 15.90 -6.07
C VAL A 187 -4.14 16.69 -7.08
N HIS A 188 -3.00 17.23 -6.63
CA HIS A 188 -2.08 17.97 -7.50
C HIS A 188 -1.10 17.06 -8.23
N ARG A 189 -0.72 15.96 -7.59
CA ARG A 189 0.22 14.99 -8.14
C ARG A 189 -0.29 13.60 -7.89
N MET A 190 -0.43 12.83 -8.97
CA MET A 190 -0.71 11.41 -8.93
C MET A 190 0.20 10.72 -9.92
N ILE A 191 1.09 9.87 -9.41
CA ILE A 191 2.00 9.07 -10.24
C ILE A 191 1.79 7.60 -9.93
N ALA A 192 1.82 6.77 -10.97
CA ALA A 192 1.74 5.33 -10.85
C ALA A 192 2.86 4.68 -11.64
N ARG A 193 3.51 3.72 -10.99
CA ARG A 193 4.49 2.82 -11.58
C ARG A 193 3.95 1.41 -11.48
N VAL A 194 4.02 0.65 -12.55
CA VAL A 194 3.68 -0.77 -12.56
C VAL A 194 4.97 -1.56 -12.63
N ARG A 195 5.11 -2.57 -11.77
CA ARG A 195 6.20 -3.53 -11.75
C ARG A 195 5.62 -4.92 -11.97
N ILE A 196 6.09 -5.63 -12.97
CA ILE A 196 5.68 -7.01 -13.27
C ILE A 196 6.79 -7.94 -12.84
N PHE A 197 6.46 -8.87 -11.96
CA PHE A 197 7.35 -9.90 -11.45
C PHE A 197 7.01 -11.25 -12.05
N PHE A 198 8.05 -12.05 -12.26
CA PHE A 198 7.95 -13.41 -12.79
C PHE A 198 8.68 -14.39 -11.87
N LEU A 199 8.07 -15.55 -11.65
CA LEU A 199 8.70 -16.73 -11.06
C LEU A 199 8.24 -17.96 -11.84
N GLY A 200 9.18 -18.73 -12.35
CA GLY A 200 8.90 -19.94 -13.13
C GLY A 200 9.62 -21.15 -12.56
N PHE A 201 8.89 -22.26 -12.49
CA PHE A 201 9.43 -23.60 -12.27
C PHE A 201 9.17 -24.37 -13.56
N LEU A 202 10.13 -24.28 -14.47
CA LEU A 202 10.01 -24.77 -15.85
C LEU A 202 11.18 -25.68 -16.17
N SER A 203 10.92 -26.76 -16.89
CA SER A 203 11.90 -27.76 -17.27
C SER A 203 12.57 -27.40 -18.59
N GLY A 204 13.76 -27.92 -18.83
CA GLY A 204 14.53 -27.63 -20.04
C GLY A 204 15.00 -26.17 -20.11
N MET A 205 14.89 -25.59 -21.30
CA MET A 205 15.33 -24.24 -21.65
C MET A 205 14.17 -23.47 -22.31
N PRO A 206 13.16 -23.06 -21.54
CA PRO A 206 11.93 -22.51 -22.09
C PRO A 206 12.10 -21.05 -22.55
N ASP A 207 11.52 -20.74 -23.69
CA ASP A 207 11.18 -19.38 -24.08
C ASP A 207 9.78 -19.06 -23.55
N VAL A 208 9.64 -17.88 -22.95
CA VAL A 208 8.38 -17.39 -22.40
C VAL A 208 7.98 -16.11 -23.12
N ASP A 209 6.68 -15.98 -23.42
CA ASP A 209 6.09 -14.79 -24.03
C ASP A 209 4.88 -14.34 -23.19
N LEU A 210 4.98 -13.13 -22.65
CA LEU A 210 3.96 -12.50 -21.82
C LEU A 210 3.18 -11.47 -22.64
N GLY A 211 1.86 -11.61 -22.66
CA GLY A 211 0.93 -10.65 -23.23
C GLY A 211 0.27 -9.81 -22.15
N ILE A 212 0.33 -8.49 -22.30
CA ILE A 212 -0.41 -7.53 -21.47
C ILE A 212 -1.38 -6.71 -22.33
N ASN A 213 -2.34 -6.04 -21.69
CA ASN A 213 -3.31 -5.16 -22.35
C ASN A 213 -2.72 -3.82 -22.86
N ASP A 214 -1.61 -3.86 -23.59
CA ASP A 214 -1.01 -2.69 -24.26
C ASP A 214 -1.90 -2.20 -25.40
N MET A 215 -2.34 -0.95 -25.36
CA MET A 215 -3.23 -0.32 -26.35
C MET A 215 -2.79 -0.52 -27.80
N ARG A 216 -1.49 -0.67 -28.08
CA ARG A 216 -0.97 -0.95 -29.44
C ARG A 216 -1.34 -2.33 -29.97
N LYS A 217 -1.69 -3.27 -29.09
CA LYS A 217 -2.09 -4.65 -29.40
C LYS A 217 -3.61 -4.85 -29.44
N GLN A 218 -4.41 -3.83 -29.13
CA GLN A 218 -5.86 -3.93 -29.07
C GLN A 218 -6.46 -4.49 -30.37
N GLY A 219 -7.14 -5.63 -30.27
CA GLY A 219 -7.78 -6.30 -31.40
C GLY A 219 -6.83 -7.05 -32.34
N ARG A 220 -5.52 -7.10 -32.04
CA ARG A 220 -4.48 -7.78 -32.84
C ARG A 220 -3.76 -8.88 -32.04
N GLU A 221 -4.27 -9.23 -30.87
CA GLU A 221 -3.75 -10.33 -30.07
C GLU A 221 -3.96 -11.66 -30.78
N VAL A 222 -2.88 -12.40 -31.02
CA VAL A 222 -2.93 -13.78 -31.50
C VAL A 222 -2.24 -14.63 -30.44
N VAL A 223 -3.03 -15.42 -29.71
CA VAL A 223 -2.56 -16.23 -28.58
C VAL A 223 -3.21 -17.61 -28.64
N GLY A 224 -2.46 -18.64 -28.26
CA GLY A 224 -2.99 -20.00 -28.16
C GLY A 224 -4.08 -20.09 -27.10
N ARG A 225 -5.08 -20.97 -27.30
CA ARG A 225 -6.19 -21.12 -26.34
C ARG A 225 -5.72 -21.49 -24.92
N HIS A 226 -4.67 -22.30 -24.82
CA HIS A 226 -4.07 -22.70 -23.55
C HIS A 226 -3.21 -21.59 -22.93
N ASP A 227 -2.89 -20.54 -23.68
CA ASP A 227 -2.04 -19.42 -23.27
C ASP A 227 -2.80 -18.24 -22.67
N ILE A 228 -4.11 -18.20 -22.92
CA ILE A 228 -5.00 -17.15 -22.44
C ILE A 228 -5.17 -17.27 -20.92
N ILE A 229 -4.95 -16.15 -20.23
CA ILE A 229 -5.28 -15.98 -18.83
C ILE A 229 -6.72 -15.44 -18.76
N PRO A 230 -7.66 -16.11 -18.05
CA PRO A 230 -9.08 -15.75 -18.06
C PRO A 230 -9.38 -14.52 -17.18
N VAL A 231 -8.88 -13.34 -17.57
CA VAL A 231 -9.10 -12.06 -16.88
C VAL A 231 -9.92 -11.13 -17.76
N ILE A 232 -10.91 -10.46 -17.18
CA ILE A 232 -11.68 -9.44 -17.88
C ILE A 232 -10.78 -8.24 -18.08
N THR A 233 -10.62 -7.82 -19.33
CA THR A 233 -9.93 -6.57 -19.66
C THR A 233 -10.97 -5.50 -19.91
N GLU A 234 -11.01 -4.50 -19.02
CA GLU A 234 -11.96 -3.39 -19.11
C GLU A 234 -11.39 -2.24 -19.94
N GLU A 235 -10.09 -1.99 -19.77
CA GLU A 235 -9.37 -0.89 -20.41
C GLU A 235 -8.06 -1.39 -20.99
N TRP A 236 -7.56 -0.63 -21.97
CA TRP A 236 -6.26 -0.85 -22.60
C TRP A 236 -5.32 0.28 -22.17
N ILE A 237 -4.08 -0.08 -21.84
CA ILE A 237 -3.16 0.84 -21.19
C ILE A 237 -2.09 1.33 -22.15
N ARG A 238 -1.65 2.58 -21.96
CA ARG A 238 -0.47 3.12 -22.63
C ARG A 238 0.73 3.00 -21.71
N LEU A 239 1.75 2.28 -22.16
CA LEU A 239 3.00 2.13 -21.44
C LEU A 239 3.89 3.35 -21.69
N GLU A 240 4.44 3.95 -20.64
CA GLU A 240 5.41 5.04 -20.70
C GLU A 240 6.69 4.65 -19.95
N ALA A 241 7.86 5.10 -20.43
CA ALA A 241 9.16 4.83 -19.80
C ALA A 241 9.35 3.35 -19.41
N VAL A 242 9.19 2.46 -20.38
CA VAL A 242 9.34 1.02 -20.19
C VAL A 242 10.80 0.68 -19.94
N GLU A 243 11.05 -0.11 -18.91
CA GLU A 243 12.36 -0.67 -18.59
C GLU A 243 12.23 -2.19 -18.42
N PHE A 244 13.24 -2.92 -18.89
CA PHE A 244 13.26 -4.37 -18.91
C PHE A 244 14.42 -4.93 -18.09
N HIS A 245 14.18 -6.07 -17.45
CA HIS A 245 15.26 -6.91 -16.94
C HIS A 245 16.08 -7.46 -18.12
N CYS A 246 17.36 -7.78 -17.88
CA CYS A 246 18.30 -8.23 -18.91
C CYS A 246 17.88 -9.50 -19.67
N CYS A 247 16.89 -10.25 -19.16
CA CYS A 247 16.43 -11.50 -19.74
C CYS A 247 15.35 -11.31 -20.81
N VAL A 248 14.83 -10.09 -20.96
CA VAL A 248 13.80 -9.73 -21.95
C VAL A 248 14.45 -9.21 -23.22
N ASP A 249 13.92 -9.64 -24.35
CA ASP A 249 14.30 -9.14 -25.67
C ASP A 249 13.58 -7.82 -25.97
N GLY A 250 14.28 -6.70 -25.74
CA GLY A 250 13.76 -5.36 -26.00
C GLY A 250 13.53 -5.07 -27.49
N GLU A 251 14.35 -5.62 -28.39
CA GLU A 251 14.20 -5.41 -29.83
C GLU A 251 12.94 -6.11 -30.36
N GLU A 252 12.69 -7.33 -29.87
CA GLU A 252 11.48 -8.07 -30.21
C GLU A 252 10.22 -7.36 -29.69
N PHE A 253 10.29 -6.77 -28.49
CA PHE A 253 9.21 -5.95 -27.97
C PHE A 253 8.93 -4.73 -28.84
N GLU A 254 9.95 -4.02 -29.31
CA GLU A 254 9.77 -2.87 -30.21
C GLU A 254 9.07 -3.25 -31.52
N LYS A 255 9.46 -4.39 -32.11
CA LYS A 255 8.91 -4.89 -33.39
C LYS A 255 7.50 -5.44 -33.24
N THR A 256 7.27 -6.26 -32.21
CA THR A 256 6.08 -7.12 -32.15
C THR A 256 5.13 -6.76 -31.01
N GLN A 257 5.60 -6.01 -30.01
CA GLN A 257 4.89 -5.76 -28.74
C GLN A 257 4.61 -7.05 -27.93
N HIS A 258 5.40 -8.10 -28.17
CA HIS A 258 5.45 -9.28 -27.32
C HIS A 258 6.61 -9.15 -26.33
N ILE A 259 6.38 -9.54 -25.08
CA ILE A 259 7.43 -9.52 -24.05
C ILE A 259 8.02 -10.93 -24.01
N LYS A 260 9.01 -11.17 -24.88
CA LYS A 260 9.70 -12.46 -24.96
C LYS A 260 10.95 -12.47 -24.08
N TYR A 261 11.16 -13.56 -23.34
CA TYR A 261 12.27 -13.67 -22.41
C TYR A 261 12.64 -15.11 -22.08
N LYS A 262 13.87 -15.28 -21.58
CA LYS A 262 14.41 -16.54 -21.03
C LYS A 262 14.64 -16.37 -19.53
N PRO A 263 13.70 -16.81 -18.68
CA PRO A 263 13.78 -16.47 -17.26
C PRO A 263 14.87 -17.28 -16.54
N PRO A 264 15.52 -16.69 -15.51
CA PRO A 264 16.32 -17.45 -14.57
C PRO A 264 15.46 -18.47 -13.82
N ASP A 265 16.08 -19.57 -13.43
CA ASP A 265 15.38 -20.67 -12.78
C ASP A 265 15.02 -20.37 -11.33
N ALA A 266 13.77 -20.65 -10.92
CA ALA A 266 13.29 -20.55 -9.54
C ALA A 266 13.64 -19.22 -8.83
N CYS A 267 13.79 -18.13 -9.59
CA CYS A 267 14.09 -16.80 -9.08
C CYS A 267 12.86 -15.90 -9.26
N TYR A 268 12.42 -15.25 -8.19
CA TYR A 268 11.36 -14.25 -8.24
C TYR A 268 11.99 -12.91 -8.64
N ILE A 269 11.90 -12.57 -9.93
CA ILE A 269 12.55 -11.39 -10.51
C ILE A 269 11.52 -10.34 -10.94
N GLU A 270 11.91 -9.07 -10.87
CA GLU A 270 11.19 -7.99 -11.56
C GLU A 270 11.52 -8.09 -13.05
N LEU A 271 10.55 -8.49 -13.87
CA LEU A 271 10.71 -8.73 -15.30
C LEU A 271 10.72 -7.42 -16.09
N MET A 272 9.79 -6.53 -15.77
CA MET A 272 9.66 -5.23 -16.41
C MET A 272 8.96 -4.24 -15.49
N ARG A 273 9.18 -2.96 -15.76
CA ARG A 273 8.50 -1.86 -15.09
C ARG A 273 8.22 -0.74 -16.07
N PHE A 274 7.13 -0.03 -15.83
CA PHE A 274 6.72 1.09 -16.67
C PHE A 274 5.87 2.06 -15.87
N ARG A 275 5.71 3.27 -16.41
CA ARG A 275 4.80 4.27 -15.90
C ARG A 275 3.49 4.22 -16.67
N VAL A 276 2.42 4.54 -15.96
CA VAL A 276 1.10 4.76 -16.54
C VAL A 276 0.55 6.08 -16.03
N ARG A 277 -0.36 6.68 -16.79
CA ARG A 277 -1.13 7.84 -16.32
C ARG A 277 -2.40 7.34 -15.67
N PRO A 278 -2.58 7.51 -14.34
CA PRO A 278 -3.81 7.13 -13.69
C PRO A 278 -5.01 7.90 -14.26
N PRO A 279 -6.21 7.31 -14.27
CA PRO A 279 -7.42 8.01 -14.68
C PRO A 279 -7.66 9.25 -13.80
N LYS A 280 -7.78 10.44 -14.40
CA LYS A 280 -7.90 11.72 -13.67
C LYS A 280 -9.15 11.86 -12.80
N ASN A 281 -10.24 11.19 -13.18
CA ASN A 281 -11.57 11.38 -12.56
C ASN A 281 -11.98 10.21 -11.65
N ARG A 282 -11.01 9.40 -11.18
CA ARG A 282 -11.31 8.29 -10.28
C ARG A 282 -11.21 8.76 -8.83
N GLU A 283 -12.25 8.49 -8.07
CA GLU A 283 -12.25 8.71 -6.63
C GLU A 283 -11.15 7.87 -5.96
N LEU A 284 -10.41 8.48 -5.01
CA LEU A 284 -9.35 7.78 -4.29
C LEU A 284 -9.95 6.68 -3.39
N PRO A 285 -9.28 5.52 -3.25
CA PRO A 285 -9.71 4.44 -2.36
C PRO A 285 -9.98 4.89 -0.91
N LEU A 286 -9.21 5.85 -0.42
CA LEU A 286 -9.40 6.51 0.86
C LEU A 286 -9.36 8.03 0.66
N GLN A 287 -10.33 8.74 1.21
CA GLN A 287 -10.26 10.19 1.33
C GLN A 287 -9.95 10.54 2.77
N VAL A 288 -8.85 11.25 3.00
CA VAL A 288 -8.39 11.56 4.35
C VAL A 288 -8.33 13.07 4.51
N LYS A 289 -8.92 13.57 5.59
CA LYS A 289 -8.88 14.99 5.97
C LYS A 289 -8.32 15.09 7.38
N THR A 290 -7.32 15.94 7.57
CA THR A 290 -6.67 16.13 8.87
C THR A 290 -6.65 17.60 9.22
N LYS A 291 -7.03 17.90 10.46
CA LYS A 291 -7.14 19.26 11.01
C LYS A 291 -6.43 19.34 12.35
N ILE A 292 -5.62 20.37 12.55
CA ILE A 292 -4.97 20.74 13.80
C ILE A 292 -5.54 22.09 14.24
N THR A 293 -6.18 22.11 15.40
CA THR A 293 -6.80 23.31 15.98
C THR A 293 -6.07 23.68 17.26
N ILE A 294 -5.57 24.91 17.34
CA ILE A 294 -4.85 25.45 18.49
C ILE A 294 -5.63 26.63 19.05
N GLU A 295 -6.20 26.45 20.24
CA GLU A 295 -6.98 27.44 20.97
C GLU A 295 -6.32 27.73 22.32
N GLY A 296 -5.45 28.75 22.33
CA GLY A 296 -4.62 29.06 23.51
C GLY A 296 -3.69 27.91 23.87
N ARG A 297 -4.02 27.18 24.94
CA ARG A 297 -3.29 25.99 25.40
C ARG A 297 -3.94 24.67 25.03
N ARG A 298 -5.12 24.70 24.40
CA ARG A 298 -5.78 23.50 23.91
C ARG A 298 -5.33 23.21 22.49
N VAL A 299 -4.89 21.98 22.25
CA VAL A 299 -4.49 21.50 20.93
C VAL A 299 -5.30 20.26 20.59
N ASP A 300 -6.10 20.35 19.52
CA ASP A 300 -6.93 19.28 19.02
C ASP A 300 -6.43 18.85 17.63
N ILE A 301 -6.00 17.59 17.49
CA ILE A 301 -5.69 16.95 16.20
C ILE A 301 -6.84 16.03 15.85
N ALA A 302 -7.55 16.31 14.75
CA ALA A 302 -8.64 15.49 14.25
C ALA A 302 -8.32 14.98 12.85
N CYS A 303 -8.65 13.72 12.58
CA CYS A 303 -8.50 13.12 11.26
C CYS A 303 -9.74 12.29 10.93
N GLU A 304 -10.24 12.43 9.71
CA GLU A 304 -11.37 11.68 9.19
C GLU A 304 -10.95 10.95 7.92
N ILE A 305 -11.26 9.65 7.87
CA ILE A 305 -11.10 8.80 6.70
C ILE A 305 -12.49 8.45 6.21
N LEU A 306 -12.84 8.88 4.99
CA LEU A 306 -13.97 8.34 4.25
C LEU A 306 -13.45 7.23 3.34
N VAL A 307 -14.17 6.11 3.33
CA VAL A 307 -13.91 4.96 2.46
C VAL A 307 -15.01 4.95 1.41
N PRO A 308 -14.82 5.55 0.22
CA PRO A 308 -15.85 5.57 -0.83
C PRO A 308 -16.29 4.16 -1.25
N GLY A 309 -15.41 3.17 -1.04
CA GLY A 309 -15.65 1.79 -1.39
C GLY A 309 -15.19 1.52 -2.81
N PHE A 310 -14.37 0.50 -2.97
CA PHE A 310 -13.92 0.04 -4.26
C PHE A 310 -14.57 -1.31 -4.54
N SER A 311 -15.43 -1.40 -5.54
CA SER A 311 -16.05 -2.66 -5.97
C SER A 311 -15.48 -3.10 -7.31
N GLY A 312 -14.89 -4.29 -7.34
CA GLY A 312 -14.53 -4.98 -8.58
C GLY A 312 -15.68 -5.90 -9.01
N ARG A 313 -16.01 -5.92 -10.31
CA ARG A 313 -17.16 -6.70 -10.85
C ARG A 313 -17.16 -8.19 -10.44
N LYS A 314 -15.98 -8.80 -10.29
CA LYS A 314 -15.82 -10.23 -9.89
C LYS A 314 -15.45 -10.46 -8.42
N LEU A 315 -14.82 -9.49 -7.77
CA LEU A 315 -14.20 -9.66 -6.44
C LEU A 315 -15.03 -9.04 -5.30
N GLY A 316 -16.14 -8.39 -5.64
CA GLY A 316 -16.93 -7.64 -4.66
C GLY A 316 -16.15 -6.42 -4.17
N GLN A 317 -16.36 -6.05 -2.91
CA GLN A 317 -15.69 -4.92 -2.29
C GLN A 317 -14.24 -5.27 -1.96
N VAL A 318 -13.30 -4.59 -2.62
CA VAL A 318 -11.87 -4.71 -2.32
C VAL A 318 -11.54 -3.84 -1.12
N PRO A 319 -10.97 -4.40 -0.04
CA PRO A 319 -10.54 -3.61 1.09
C PRO A 319 -9.18 -2.93 0.84
N CYS A 320 -8.98 -1.81 1.52
CA CYS A 320 -7.66 -1.28 1.86
C CYS A 320 -7.16 -2.04 3.10
N GLU A 321 -6.04 -2.74 2.97
CA GLU A 321 -5.39 -3.51 4.03
C GLU A 321 -4.16 -2.77 4.56
N ASP A 322 -3.83 -3.04 5.83
CA ASP A 322 -2.68 -2.47 6.52
C ASP A 322 -2.61 -0.94 6.42
N VAL A 323 -3.76 -0.28 6.63
CA VAL A 323 -3.86 1.18 6.57
C VAL A 323 -3.13 1.81 7.76
N VAL A 324 -2.23 2.73 7.43
CA VAL A 324 -1.41 3.47 8.39
C VAL A 324 -1.55 4.95 8.10
N VAL A 325 -1.99 5.75 9.07
CA VAL A 325 -1.90 7.20 9.03
C VAL A 325 -0.86 7.66 10.05
N ARG A 326 0.10 8.48 9.61
CA ARG A 326 1.17 9.04 10.44
C ARG A 326 0.96 10.54 10.58
N PHE A 327 0.83 11.00 11.82
CA PHE A 327 0.77 12.42 12.20
C PHE A 327 2.08 12.81 12.88
N PRO A 328 3.01 13.48 12.18
CA PRO A 328 4.26 13.94 12.77
C PRO A 328 3.99 14.81 13.99
N LEU A 329 4.73 14.56 15.08
CA LEU A 329 4.60 15.34 16.31
C LEU A 329 5.85 16.17 16.59
N PRO A 330 5.68 17.41 17.08
CA PRO A 330 6.78 18.19 17.62
C PRO A 330 7.45 17.49 18.81
N GLU A 331 8.78 17.62 18.91
CA GLU A 331 9.55 16.94 19.97
C GLU A 331 9.14 17.36 21.38
N CYS A 332 8.80 18.64 21.57
CA CYS A 332 8.39 19.19 22.85
C CYS A 332 7.11 18.56 23.41
N TRP A 333 6.27 17.91 22.60
CA TRP A 333 5.03 17.29 23.07
C TRP A 333 5.13 15.77 23.27
N ILE A 334 6.26 15.16 22.90
CA ILE A 334 6.44 13.70 22.94
C ILE A 334 6.15 13.12 24.33
N TYR A 335 6.55 13.81 25.39
CA TYR A 335 6.41 13.31 26.77
C TYR A 335 4.94 13.05 27.15
N MET A 336 3.97 13.79 26.59
CA MET A 336 2.54 13.59 26.83
C MET A 336 2.05 12.22 26.36
N PHE A 337 2.75 11.62 25.40
CA PHE A 337 2.39 10.33 24.81
C PHE A 337 3.20 9.18 25.38
N ARG A 338 4.09 9.42 26.34
CA ARG A 338 5.00 8.44 26.90
C ARG A 338 4.52 8.03 28.29
N VAL A 339 4.54 6.72 28.53
CA VAL A 339 4.15 6.14 29.82
C VAL A 339 5.30 5.34 30.37
N GLU A 340 5.74 5.65 31.58
CA GLU A 340 6.77 4.86 32.25
C GLU A 340 6.23 3.46 32.59
N LYS A 341 7.05 2.44 32.38
CA LYS A 341 6.81 1.07 32.82
C LYS A 341 8.02 0.57 33.58
N HIS A 342 7.83 -0.47 34.38
CA HIS A 342 8.83 -1.09 35.26
C HIS A 342 10.28 -1.19 34.73
N PHE A 343 10.51 -1.34 33.41
CA PHE A 343 11.86 -1.40 32.82
C PHE A 343 12.01 -0.68 31.47
N ARG A 344 11.01 0.11 31.04
CA ARG A 344 10.97 0.71 29.68
C ARG A 344 9.88 1.76 29.60
N TYR A 345 9.93 2.59 28.57
CA TYR A 345 8.82 3.47 28.24
C TYR A 345 7.85 2.79 27.26
N GLY A 346 6.56 2.88 27.56
CA GLY A 346 5.47 2.61 26.64
C GLY A 346 4.95 3.90 25.99
N SER A 347 3.93 3.74 25.16
CA SER A 347 3.17 4.84 24.59
C SER A 347 1.72 4.77 25.04
N VAL A 348 1.10 5.93 25.24
CA VAL A 348 -0.35 6.03 25.40
C VAL A 348 -1.01 5.45 24.15
N LYS A 349 -2.08 4.68 24.35
CA LYS A 349 -2.89 4.08 23.28
C LYS A 349 -4.23 4.80 23.23
N SER A 350 -4.80 4.89 22.03
CA SER A 350 -6.14 5.41 21.83
C SER A 350 -7.20 4.55 22.51
N ALA A 351 -8.20 5.20 23.10
CA ALA A 351 -9.46 4.57 23.44
C ALA A 351 -10.30 4.33 22.18
N HIS A 352 -11.14 3.30 22.19
CA HIS A 352 -12.04 3.00 21.07
C HIS A 352 -13.40 3.63 21.31
N ARG A 353 -13.87 4.48 20.38
CA ARG A 353 -15.17 5.12 20.44
C ARG A 353 -16.12 4.46 19.45
N ARG A 354 -17.21 3.89 19.94
CA ARG A 354 -18.25 3.30 19.08
C ARG A 354 -18.97 4.41 18.32
N THR A 355 -18.99 4.32 16.99
CA THR A 355 -19.81 5.18 16.14
C THR A 355 -21.29 4.85 16.36
N GLY A 356 -22.00 5.74 17.06
CA GLY A 356 -23.47 5.78 17.08
C GLY A 356 -24.19 4.76 17.98
N LYS A 357 -24.36 5.11 19.27
CA LYS A 357 -25.60 4.98 20.07
C LYS A 357 -25.37 5.54 21.48
N VAL A 358 -25.04 6.83 21.60
CA VAL A 358 -25.20 7.54 22.89
C VAL A 358 -25.84 8.91 22.62
N LYS A 359 -27.15 8.87 22.38
CA LYS A 359 -28.10 9.90 22.78
C LYS A 359 -29.35 9.16 23.23
N GLY A 360 -29.44 8.79 24.52
CA GLY A 360 -30.73 8.40 25.09
C GLY A 360 -30.75 7.35 26.20
N ILE A 361 -29.85 6.36 26.23
CA ILE A 361 -29.99 5.23 27.19
C ILE A 361 -29.18 5.41 28.48
N GLU A 362 -28.07 6.15 28.45
CA GLU A 362 -27.28 6.41 29.66
C GLU A 362 -27.95 7.40 30.64
N ARG A 363 -29.08 8.01 30.28
CA ARG A 363 -29.86 8.87 31.20
C ARG A 363 -30.83 8.10 32.12
N LEU A 364 -30.89 6.77 32.03
CA LEU A 364 -31.77 5.93 32.87
C LEU A 364 -31.06 5.32 34.09
N MET A 365 -29.73 5.40 34.17
CA MET A 365 -28.97 5.00 35.35
C MET A 365 -28.20 6.22 35.85
N GLY A 366 -28.68 6.82 36.94
CA GLY A 366 -28.29 8.12 37.49
C GLY A 366 -26.86 8.24 38.04
N THR A 367 -25.87 7.76 37.31
CA THR A 367 -24.44 8.01 37.56
C THR A 367 -23.86 8.70 36.32
N VAL A 368 -23.93 10.03 36.30
CA VAL A 368 -23.23 10.84 35.30
C VAL A 368 -21.75 10.89 35.71
N GLU A 369 -21.04 9.79 35.49
CA GLU A 369 -19.61 9.89 35.25
C GLU A 369 -19.47 10.33 33.80
N THR A 370 -19.21 11.63 33.59
CA THR A 370 -18.75 12.11 32.29
C THR A 370 -17.51 11.27 31.94
N PRO A 371 -17.52 10.43 30.90
CA PRO A 371 -16.35 9.64 30.58
C PRO A 371 -15.21 10.61 30.30
N GLU A 372 -14.15 10.53 31.11
CA GLU A 372 -12.97 11.37 30.97
C GLU A 372 -12.45 11.17 29.53
N SER A 373 -12.45 12.25 28.73
CA SER A 373 -12.09 12.13 27.32
C SER A 373 -10.64 11.68 27.23
N ALA A 374 -10.41 10.51 26.65
CA ALA A 374 -9.06 9.98 26.51
C ALA A 374 -8.21 10.92 25.64
N LEU A 375 -6.90 10.99 25.92
CA LEU A 375 -5.94 11.78 25.13
C LEU A 375 -6.05 11.50 23.63
N MET A 376 -6.31 10.25 23.26
CA MET A 376 -6.56 9.82 21.88
C MET A 376 -7.80 8.92 21.83
N GLU A 377 -8.64 9.14 20.83
CA GLU A 377 -9.83 8.33 20.53
C GLU A 377 -9.83 7.93 19.06
N VAL A 378 -10.29 6.70 18.76
CA VAL A 378 -10.46 6.21 17.38
C VAL A 378 -11.76 5.43 17.23
N THR A 379 -12.37 5.49 16.04
CA THR A 379 -13.53 4.65 15.70
C THR A 379 -13.15 3.33 15.02
N SER A 380 -11.90 3.21 14.57
CA SER A 380 -11.35 2.02 13.90
C SER A 380 -9.89 1.83 14.27
N GLY A 381 -9.43 0.59 14.33
CA GLY A 381 -8.03 0.28 14.61
C GLY A 381 -7.53 0.79 15.97
N GLN A 382 -6.25 1.15 16.01
CA GLN A 382 -5.57 1.67 17.20
C GLN A 382 -4.57 2.75 16.80
N ALA A 383 -4.55 3.86 17.52
CA ALA A 383 -3.53 4.88 17.43
C ALA A 383 -2.63 4.89 18.67
N LYS A 384 -1.35 5.17 18.47
CA LYS A 384 -0.36 5.38 19.53
C LYS A 384 0.82 6.18 18.99
N TYR A 385 1.56 6.82 19.87
CA TYR A 385 2.85 7.39 19.50
C TYR A 385 3.88 6.28 19.22
N GLU A 386 4.54 6.35 18.06
CA GLU A 386 5.66 5.47 17.71
C GLU A 386 6.93 6.31 17.59
N HIS A 387 7.79 6.24 18.61
CA HIS A 387 8.99 7.09 18.73
C HIS A 387 9.91 7.00 17.51
N GLN A 388 10.05 5.80 16.94
CA GLN A 388 10.86 5.59 15.74
C GLN A 388 10.33 6.35 14.51
N HIS A 389 9.03 6.65 14.45
CA HIS A 389 8.44 7.48 13.40
C HIS A 389 8.32 8.95 13.80
N ARG A 390 8.61 9.31 15.06
CA ARG A 390 8.35 10.65 15.64
C ARG A 390 6.93 11.14 15.36
N ALA A 391 5.97 10.23 15.40
CA ALA A 391 4.60 10.49 14.98
C ALA A 391 3.58 9.69 15.82
N ILE A 392 2.36 10.21 15.90
CA ILE A 392 1.21 9.37 16.22
C ILE A 392 0.92 8.51 14.99
N VAL A 393 0.85 7.19 15.20
CA VAL A 393 0.60 6.24 14.13
C VAL A 393 -0.74 5.56 14.39
N TRP A 394 -1.71 5.82 13.51
CA TRP A 394 -3.03 5.22 13.51
C TRP A 394 -3.08 4.06 12.53
N ARG A 395 -3.20 2.84 13.06
CA ARG A 395 -3.17 1.60 12.27
C ARG A 395 -4.53 0.94 12.25
N MET A 396 -5.00 0.57 11.06
CA MET A 396 -6.22 -0.19 10.83
C MET A 396 -5.89 -1.36 9.90
N SER A 397 -6.22 -2.59 10.32
CA SER A 397 -5.89 -3.78 9.53
C SER A 397 -6.63 -3.83 8.19
N ARG A 398 -7.87 -3.33 8.17
CA ARG A 398 -8.76 -3.43 7.02
C ARG A 398 -9.81 -2.31 7.03
N LEU A 399 -9.96 -1.62 5.90
CA LEU A 399 -11.01 -0.66 5.62
C LEU A 399 -11.66 -0.96 4.26
N PRO A 400 -12.99 -0.99 4.13
CA PRO A 400 -13.95 -0.95 5.22
C PRO A 400 -13.87 -2.26 6.04
N LYS A 401 -14.39 -2.25 7.27
CA LYS A 401 -14.39 -3.47 8.10
C LYS A 401 -15.28 -4.54 7.47
N GLU A 402 -15.12 -5.80 7.90
CA GLU A 402 -16.03 -6.86 7.47
C GLU A 402 -17.49 -6.51 7.80
N GLY A 403 -18.37 -6.68 6.81
CA GLY A 403 -19.78 -6.32 6.91
C GLY A 403 -20.08 -4.82 6.74
N GLN A 404 -19.08 -3.97 6.51
CA GLN A 404 -19.28 -2.55 6.22
C GLN A 404 -19.35 -2.29 4.71
N GLY A 405 -20.30 -1.45 4.30
CA GLY A 405 -20.48 -1.05 2.91
C GLY A 405 -19.51 0.04 2.44
N ALA A 406 -19.82 0.61 1.29
CA ALA A 406 -19.21 1.83 0.77
C ALA A 406 -19.56 3.05 1.64
N TYR A 407 -18.79 4.13 1.49
CA TYR A 407 -18.95 5.42 2.17
C TYR A 407 -18.96 5.37 3.70
N THR A 408 -18.25 4.41 4.30
CA THR A 408 -18.05 4.41 5.75
C THR A 408 -17.01 5.43 6.16
N GLN A 409 -17.27 6.10 7.27
CA GLN A 409 -16.36 7.08 7.85
C GLN A 409 -15.72 6.55 9.13
N HIS A 410 -14.45 6.86 9.30
CA HIS A 410 -13.70 6.60 10.52
C HIS A 410 -12.98 7.85 10.96
N SER A 411 -12.91 8.06 12.27
CA SER A 411 -12.25 9.22 12.84
C SER A 411 -11.19 8.84 13.87
N PHE A 412 -10.20 9.71 13.95
CA PHE A 412 -9.20 9.80 14.98
C PHE A 412 -9.28 11.21 15.58
N SER A 413 -9.17 11.31 16.90
CA SER A 413 -9.02 12.59 17.59
C SER A 413 -7.99 12.47 18.70
N CYS A 414 -7.09 13.45 18.81
CA CYS A 414 -6.18 13.63 19.92
C CYS A 414 -6.39 15.02 20.52
N ARG A 415 -6.58 15.08 21.84
CA ARG A 415 -6.86 16.33 22.57
C ARG A 415 -5.83 16.54 23.66
N MET A 416 -4.99 17.55 23.49
CA MET A 416 -3.96 17.93 24.46
C MET A 416 -4.35 19.24 25.13
N ASN A 417 -4.18 19.29 26.45
CA ASN A 417 -4.29 20.52 27.23
C ASN A 417 -2.89 20.86 27.75
N LEU A 418 -2.23 21.81 27.10
CA LEU A 418 -0.90 22.26 27.44
C LEU A 418 -0.92 23.01 28.78
N THR A 419 0.11 22.83 29.60
CA THR A 419 0.35 23.59 30.83
C THR A 419 1.04 24.93 30.52
N ALA A 420 1.26 25.75 31.56
CA ALA A 420 2.03 26.99 31.43
C ALA A 420 3.51 26.78 31.10
N PHE A 421 4.05 25.58 31.38
CA PHE A 421 5.46 25.25 31.17
C PHE A 421 5.69 24.54 29.83
N ASP A 422 4.62 24.15 29.15
CA ASP A 422 4.70 23.39 27.91
C ASP A 422 5.05 24.33 26.76
N GLN A 423 6.07 23.96 25.99
CA GLN A 423 6.53 24.76 24.87
C GLN A 423 5.63 24.57 23.64
N MET A 424 5.25 25.67 23.01
CA MET A 424 4.67 25.67 21.67
C MET A 424 5.80 25.56 20.65
N PRO A 425 5.74 24.62 19.69
CA PRO A 425 6.77 24.50 18.68
C PRO A 425 6.78 25.71 17.74
N GLU A 426 7.94 26.03 17.18
CA GLU A 426 8.10 27.12 16.21
C GLU A 426 7.44 26.80 14.87
N SER A 427 7.34 25.52 14.52
CA SER A 427 6.74 25.05 13.27
C SER A 427 6.12 23.67 13.42
N PHE A 428 5.18 23.38 12.53
CA PHE A 428 4.52 22.09 12.42
C PHE A 428 4.84 21.47 11.07
N ASP A 429 4.90 20.13 11.01
CA ASP A 429 4.86 19.45 9.72
C ASP A 429 3.52 19.78 9.06
N LYS A 430 3.54 20.13 7.78
CA LYS A 430 2.35 20.52 7.03
C LYS A 430 1.55 19.32 6.57
N PHE A 431 2.13 18.11 6.62
CA PHE A 431 1.55 16.93 6.00
C PHE A 431 1.34 15.79 6.99
N CYS A 432 0.28 15.02 6.77
CA CYS A 432 0.18 13.66 7.27
C CYS A 432 0.45 12.67 6.13
N TYR A 433 0.89 11.47 6.50
CA TYR A 433 1.30 10.44 5.55
C TYR A 433 0.40 9.22 5.70
N VAL A 434 -0.11 8.71 4.59
CA VAL A 434 -1.00 7.53 4.57
C VAL A 434 -0.35 6.44 3.74
N GLU A 435 -0.29 5.24 4.26
CA GLU A 435 0.22 4.05 3.56
C GLU A 435 -0.80 2.93 3.70
N PHE A 436 -1.10 2.22 2.60
CA PHE A 436 -1.96 1.04 2.61
C PHE A 436 -1.76 0.19 1.36
N THR A 437 -2.31 -1.01 1.37
CA THR A 437 -2.32 -1.90 0.20
C THR A 437 -3.75 -2.28 -0.20
N MET A 438 -3.94 -2.60 -1.46
CA MET A 438 -5.20 -3.16 -1.97
C MET A 438 -4.90 -4.46 -2.72
N PRO A 439 -5.27 -5.63 -2.16
CA PRO A 439 -5.06 -6.90 -2.84
C PRO A 439 -5.99 -7.03 -4.06
N ALA A 440 -5.56 -7.82 -5.04
CA ALA A 440 -6.36 -8.21 -6.21
C ALA A 440 -6.90 -7.02 -7.03
N THR A 441 -6.22 -5.88 -7.02
CA THR A 441 -6.62 -4.66 -7.71
C THR A 441 -5.50 -4.10 -8.57
N THR A 442 -5.87 -3.47 -9.68
CA THR A 442 -5.00 -2.61 -10.49
C THR A 442 -5.64 -1.24 -10.65
N VAL A 443 -4.93 -0.22 -10.17
CA VAL A 443 -5.28 1.19 -10.39
C VAL A 443 -4.78 1.64 -11.75
N SER A 444 -3.73 1.01 -12.26
CA SER A 444 -3.19 1.17 -13.60
C SER A 444 -4.07 0.58 -14.69
N HIS A 445 -5.04 -0.27 -14.33
CA HIS A 445 -5.76 -1.16 -15.25
C HIS A 445 -4.85 -2.15 -15.99
N CYS A 446 -3.61 -2.36 -15.55
CA CYS A 446 -2.75 -3.39 -16.13
C CYS A 446 -3.39 -4.77 -15.96
N VAL A 447 -3.44 -5.53 -17.04
CA VAL A 447 -3.96 -6.89 -17.08
C VAL A 447 -2.97 -7.74 -17.86
N MET A 448 -2.52 -8.81 -17.21
CA MET A 448 -1.77 -9.89 -17.85
C MET A 448 -2.77 -10.82 -18.51
N ARG A 449 -2.73 -10.85 -19.84
CA ARG A 449 -3.76 -11.46 -20.70
C ARG A 449 -3.35 -12.83 -21.22
N SER A 450 -2.07 -13.08 -21.38
CA SER A 450 -1.56 -14.38 -21.79
C SER A 450 -0.16 -14.64 -21.28
N VAL A 451 0.17 -15.91 -21.09
CA VAL A 451 1.56 -16.35 -20.97
C VAL A 451 1.71 -17.66 -21.70
N SER A 452 2.59 -17.70 -22.69
CA SER A 452 2.95 -18.91 -23.43
C SER A 452 4.36 -19.33 -23.08
N VAL A 453 4.57 -20.64 -22.99
CA VAL A 453 5.86 -21.27 -22.70
C VAL A 453 6.12 -22.31 -23.77
N THR A 454 7.33 -22.36 -24.31
CA THR A 454 7.76 -23.43 -25.22
C THR A 454 7.96 -24.73 -24.45
N SER A 455 6.86 -25.41 -24.13
CA SER A 455 6.80 -26.73 -23.50
C SER A 455 5.74 -27.56 -24.22
N GLU A 456 5.92 -28.89 -24.25
CA GLU A 456 4.92 -29.82 -24.81
C GLU A 456 3.59 -29.75 -24.03
N ASP A 457 3.69 -29.57 -22.72
CA ASP A 457 2.57 -29.41 -21.80
C ASP A 457 2.57 -27.98 -21.22
N PRO A 458 1.51 -27.17 -21.44
CA PRO A 458 1.44 -25.83 -20.87
C PRO A 458 1.49 -25.85 -19.33
N PRO A 459 2.34 -25.01 -18.70
CA PRO A 459 2.48 -24.97 -17.26
C PRO A 459 1.23 -24.39 -16.58
N GLU A 460 1.08 -24.66 -15.28
CA GLU A 460 0.05 -23.98 -14.47
C GLU A 460 0.34 -22.48 -14.37
N LYS A 461 -0.70 -21.65 -14.34
CA LYS A 461 -0.59 -20.19 -14.43
C LYS A 461 -1.23 -19.54 -13.22
N TYR A 462 -0.43 -18.77 -12.49
CA TYR A 462 -0.88 -17.99 -11.34
C TYR A 462 -0.64 -16.53 -11.60
N VAL A 463 -1.68 -15.73 -11.39
CA VAL A 463 -1.65 -14.30 -11.59
C VAL A 463 -2.10 -13.62 -10.31
N ARG A 464 -1.28 -12.70 -9.82
CA ARG A 464 -1.59 -11.86 -8.67
C ARG A 464 -1.51 -10.39 -9.05
N TYR A 465 -2.44 -9.61 -8.50
CA TYR A 465 -2.45 -8.16 -8.59
C TYR A 465 -2.37 -7.57 -7.18
N LEU A 466 -1.61 -6.49 -7.03
CA LEU A 466 -1.47 -5.76 -5.78
C LEU A 466 -1.30 -4.27 -6.09
N ALA A 467 -2.05 -3.40 -5.41
CA ALA A 467 -1.76 -1.97 -5.41
C ALA A 467 -1.21 -1.54 -4.06
N ARG A 468 -0.16 -0.72 -4.07
CA ARG A 468 0.46 -0.07 -2.91
C ARG A 468 0.24 1.42 -3.05
N HIS A 469 -0.29 2.03 -2.00
CA HIS A 469 -0.63 3.45 -1.99
C HIS A 469 0.19 4.19 -0.93
N GLU A 470 0.77 5.31 -1.34
CA GLU A 470 1.42 6.28 -0.46
C GLU A 470 0.83 7.67 -0.71
N TYR A 471 0.17 8.25 0.30
CA TYR A 471 -0.38 9.59 0.21
C TYR A 471 0.39 10.55 1.11
N ARG A 472 0.60 11.75 0.59
CA ARG A 472 1.06 12.93 1.34
C ARG A 472 -0.05 13.97 1.30
N ILE A 473 -0.65 14.22 2.45
CA ILE A 473 -1.90 14.99 2.54
C ILE A 473 -1.65 16.21 3.40
N GLU A 474 -1.96 17.39 2.87
CA GLU A 474 -1.81 18.64 3.60
C GLU A 474 -2.82 18.71 4.75
N MET A 475 -2.34 19.12 5.93
CA MET A 475 -3.15 19.25 7.14
C MET A 475 -3.65 20.69 7.30
N GLU A 476 -4.93 20.85 7.63
CA GLU A 476 -5.52 22.15 7.94
C GLU A 476 -5.06 22.62 9.32
N PHE A 477 -4.53 23.85 9.40
CA PHE A 477 -4.15 24.48 10.67
C PHE A 477 -5.11 25.63 11.00
N CYS A 478 -5.79 25.53 12.13
CA CYS A 478 -6.66 26.57 12.66
C CYS A 478 -6.09 27.11 13.97
N SER A 479 -5.82 28.41 14.03
CA SER A 479 -5.53 29.12 15.28
C SER A 479 -6.76 29.92 15.72
N GLY A 480 -7.10 29.86 17.01
CA GLY A 480 -8.29 30.50 17.61
C GLY A 480 -8.32 32.04 17.62
N SER A 481 -7.61 32.72 16.72
CA SER A 481 -7.64 34.19 16.56
C SER A 481 -8.57 34.66 15.43
N GLY A 482 -9.38 33.78 14.86
CA GLY A 482 -10.42 34.16 13.91
C GLY A 482 -11.75 34.44 14.63
N PRO A 483 -12.57 35.40 14.17
CA PRO A 483 -13.93 35.54 14.68
C PRO A 483 -14.65 34.20 14.50
N SER A 484 -15.41 33.78 15.53
CA SER A 484 -16.26 32.58 15.51
C SER A 484 -16.90 32.40 14.13
N GLU A 485 -16.98 31.16 13.60
CA GLU A 485 -17.64 30.89 12.30
C GLU A 485 -19.03 31.55 12.18
N TYR A 486 -19.72 31.77 13.31
CA TYR A 486 -20.97 32.53 13.37
C TYR A 486 -20.79 34.03 13.06
N LEU A 487 -19.74 34.66 13.59
CA LEU A 487 -19.35 36.05 13.28
C LEU A 487 -18.82 36.17 11.85
N ALA A 488 -18.00 35.23 11.38
CA ALA A 488 -17.53 35.21 10.00
C ALA A 488 -18.68 35.03 8.98
N ALA A 489 -19.71 34.24 9.32
CA ALA A 489 -20.91 34.06 8.50
C ALA A 489 -21.89 35.24 8.56
N THR A 490 -21.79 36.12 9.57
CA THR A 490 -22.64 37.31 9.72
C THR A 490 -21.94 38.62 9.34
N MET A 491 -20.63 38.59 9.13
CA MET A 491 -19.87 39.72 8.58
C MET A 491 -20.21 39.89 7.09
N LYS A 492 -20.95 40.96 6.78
CA LYS A 492 -21.23 41.36 5.40
C LYS A 492 -19.91 41.62 4.66
N THR A 493 -19.78 41.07 3.46
CA THR A 493 -18.60 41.27 2.61
C THR A 493 -18.47 42.74 2.20
N SER A 494 -17.26 43.20 1.86
CA SER A 494 -17.02 44.55 1.34
C SER A 494 -17.96 44.89 0.19
N ASP A 495 -18.20 43.93 -0.71
CA ASP A 495 -19.09 44.08 -1.86
C ASP A 495 -20.57 44.23 -1.46
N GLN A 496 -20.99 43.62 -0.35
CA GLN A 496 -22.35 43.74 0.17
C GLN A 496 -22.57 45.11 0.84
N LEU A 497 -21.56 45.60 1.58
CA LEU A 497 -21.56 46.95 2.15
C LEU A 497 -21.51 48.03 1.06
N GLN A 498 -20.82 47.77 -0.04
CA GLN A 498 -20.73 48.68 -1.17
C GLN A 498 -22.05 48.76 -1.94
N LYS A 499 -22.72 47.61 -2.14
CA LYS A 499 -24.07 47.56 -2.72
C LYS A 499 -25.12 48.25 -1.84
N GLU A 500 -25.07 48.09 -0.52
CA GLU A 500 -25.98 48.81 0.39
C GLU A 500 -25.75 50.33 0.35
N LYS A 501 -24.49 50.78 0.29
CA LYS A 501 -24.17 52.20 0.12
C LYS A 501 -24.63 52.77 -1.21
N GLU A 502 -24.48 52.01 -2.30
CA GLU A 502 -25.00 52.39 -3.62
C GLU A 502 -26.53 52.45 -3.63
N GLU A 503 -27.20 51.53 -2.94
CA GLU A 503 -28.66 51.51 -2.84
C GLU A 503 -29.20 52.64 -1.96
N GLU A 504 -28.51 52.99 -0.87
CA GLU A 504 -28.82 54.16 -0.04
C GLU A 504 -28.59 55.47 -0.78
N ALA A 505 -27.49 55.60 -1.53
CA ALA A 505 -27.24 56.77 -2.38
C ALA A 505 -28.34 56.91 -3.45
N ARG A 506 -28.74 55.81 -4.09
CA ARG A 506 -29.82 55.82 -5.09
C ARG A 506 -31.18 56.21 -4.49
N LYS A 507 -31.46 55.79 -3.25
CA LYS A 507 -32.67 56.19 -2.51
C LYS A 507 -32.64 57.68 -2.13
N GLN A 508 -31.47 58.24 -1.83
CA GLN A 508 -31.31 59.67 -1.56
C GLN A 508 -31.48 60.51 -2.83
N ASP A 509 -30.94 60.07 -3.97
CA ASP A 509 -31.12 60.74 -5.26
C ASP A 509 -32.58 60.77 -5.71
N ILE A 510 -33.31 59.65 -5.55
CA ILE A 510 -34.75 59.59 -5.85
C ILE A 510 -35.53 60.56 -4.95
N LYS A 511 -35.14 60.69 -3.68
CA LYS A 511 -35.79 61.60 -2.72
C LYS A 511 -35.49 63.08 -3.01
N GLN A 512 -34.30 63.38 -3.55
CA GLN A 512 -33.96 64.73 -4.01
C GLN A 512 -34.67 65.10 -5.32
N GLN A 513 -34.84 64.15 -6.24
CA GLN A 513 -35.61 64.37 -7.47
C GLN A 513 -37.09 64.62 -7.18
N GLN A 514 -37.69 63.87 -6.25
CA GLN A 514 -39.07 64.10 -5.80
C GLN A 514 -39.25 65.44 -5.04
N ASN A 515 -38.22 65.93 -4.36
CA ASN A 515 -38.25 67.26 -3.73
C ASN A 515 -38.02 68.42 -4.71
N ASN A 516 -37.32 68.19 -5.82
CA ASN A 516 -37.15 69.21 -6.85
C ASN A 516 -38.39 69.35 -7.74
N GLU A 517 -39.08 68.24 -8.05
CA GLU A 517 -40.35 68.26 -8.79
C GLU A 517 -41.50 68.90 -8.00
N SER A 518 -41.45 68.90 -6.66
CA SER A 518 -42.43 69.59 -5.82
C SER A 518 -42.15 71.09 -5.64
N SER A 519 -41.02 71.60 -6.16
CA SER A 519 -40.63 73.02 -6.08
C SER A 519 -40.86 73.82 -7.37
N SER A 520 -41.21 73.15 -8.47
CA SER A 520 -41.41 73.77 -9.79
C SER A 520 -42.85 74.19 -10.10
N ASP A 521 -43.80 73.98 -9.18
CA ASP A 521 -45.22 74.33 -9.36
C ASP A 521 -45.64 75.68 -8.73
N ASP A 522 -44.70 76.46 -8.18
CA ASP A 522 -45.01 77.76 -7.52
C ASP A 522 -44.23 78.94 -8.16
N SER A 523 -44.26 79.01 -9.49
CA SER A 523 -43.82 80.18 -10.26
C SER A 523 -44.70 80.36 -11.50
N SER A 524 -45.89 80.92 -11.29
CA SER A 524 -46.74 81.57 -12.30
C SER A 524 -47.45 82.75 -11.68
#